data_AF-A0A438EB33-F1
#
_entry.id   AF-A0A438EB33-F1
#
_cell.length_a   1.000
_cell.length_b   1.000
_cell.length_c   1.000
_cell.angle_alpha   90.00
_cell.angle_beta   90.00
_cell.angle_gamma   90.00
#
_symmetry.space_group_name_H-M   'P 1'
#
loop_
_entity.id
_entity.type
_entity.pdbx_description
1 polymer ?
#
loop_
_entity_poly.entity_id
_entity_poly.type
_entity_poly.pdbx_seq_one_letter_code
_entity_poly.pdbx_strand_id
1 'polypeptide(L)'
;MSLEHVKQTTLEHPTDEESVCPCAHVPQGSRSRRHSYSCPRIGKVLPNDIDLLNPPAELEKRKHKLKRLVQSPNSFFMDVKCQGCFNITTVFSHSQTVVVCGNCQLVLCQPTGGRARLTEGCSFRKKGD
;
A
#
# COMPACT_ATOMS: atom_id res chain seq x y z
N MET A 1 32.46 34.77 10.99
CA MET A 1 31.05 34.49 11.34
C MET A 1 30.30 34.11 10.06
N SER A 2 30.91 33.32 9.18
CA SER A 2 30.95 31.85 9.21
C SER A 2 29.56 31.26 9.03
N LEU A 3 29.28 30.95 7.76
CA LEU A 3 28.21 30.08 7.27
C LEU A 3 28.23 28.75 8.01
N GLU A 4 27.11 28.39 8.62
CA GLU A 4 26.89 27.04 9.13
C GLU A 4 25.70 26.40 8.42
N HIS A 5 26.06 25.48 7.54
CA HIS A 5 25.28 24.51 6.80
C HIS A 5 24.19 23.83 7.67
N VAL A 6 22.92 24.11 7.40
CA VAL A 6 21.83 23.20 7.75
C VAL A 6 21.77 22.12 6.68
N LYS A 7 22.38 20.99 7.00
CA LYS A 7 22.51 19.78 6.19
C LYS A 7 21.12 19.26 5.79
N GLN A 8 20.98 18.87 4.51
CA GLN A 8 19.89 18.04 4.01
C GLN A 8 19.61 16.87 4.96
N THR A 9 18.37 16.75 5.44
CA THR A 9 17.82 15.46 5.87
C THR A 9 17.54 14.64 4.62
N THR A 10 18.48 13.76 4.29
CA THR A 10 18.32 12.69 3.31
C THR A 10 17.15 11.81 3.71
N LEU A 11 16.16 11.70 2.81
CA LEU A 11 15.20 10.61 2.83
C LEU A 11 15.98 9.31 2.63
N GLU A 12 16.11 8.54 3.70
CA GLU A 12 16.66 7.19 3.62
C GLU A 12 15.65 6.32 2.88
N HIS A 13 16.05 5.91 1.68
CA HIS A 13 15.45 4.79 0.98
C HIS A 13 15.52 3.56 1.90
N PRO A 14 14.43 2.81 2.13
CA PRO A 14 14.55 1.51 2.77
C PRO A 14 15.32 0.60 1.81
N THR A 15 16.60 0.40 2.11
CA THR A 15 17.41 -0.67 1.55
C THR A 15 16.69 -1.98 1.78
N ASP A 16 16.70 -2.84 0.76
CA ASP A 16 16.38 -4.25 0.82
C ASP A 16 17.17 -4.90 1.97
N GLU A 17 16.64 -4.86 3.19
CA GLU A 17 17.28 -5.48 4.34
C GLU A 17 16.92 -6.97 4.32
N GLU A 18 17.97 -7.72 4.03
CA GLU A 18 18.10 -9.15 3.93
C GLU A 18 17.18 -9.95 4.84
N SER A 19 16.68 -11.02 4.23
CA SER A 19 16.28 -12.25 4.90
C SER A 19 17.32 -12.68 5.94
N VAL A 20 16.98 -12.55 7.22
CA VAL A 20 17.66 -13.30 8.27
C VAL A 20 16.66 -14.20 8.96
N CYS A 21 16.84 -15.50 8.76
CA CYS A 21 16.15 -16.52 9.54
C CYS A 21 16.64 -16.43 11.00
N PRO A 22 15.74 -16.33 12.00
CA PRO A 22 16.14 -16.14 13.40
C PRO A 22 16.72 -17.40 14.08
N CYS A 23 17.06 -18.47 13.36
CA CYS A 23 17.51 -19.75 13.94
C CYS A 23 19.03 -19.98 13.93
N ALA A 24 19.85 -18.98 13.55
CA ALA A 24 21.31 -19.13 13.42
C ALA A 24 22.08 -19.07 14.77
N HIS A 25 21.45 -19.38 15.90
CA HIS A 25 22.15 -19.63 17.16
C HIS A 25 21.81 -21.03 17.69
N VAL A 26 22.47 -22.03 17.13
CA VAL A 26 22.59 -23.35 17.79
C VAL A 26 24.07 -23.71 17.88
N PRO A 27 24.64 -23.82 19.09
CA PRO A 27 26.03 -24.22 19.26
C PRO A 27 26.21 -25.69 18.86
N GLN A 28 27.38 -25.99 18.30
CA GLN A 28 27.72 -27.28 17.72
C GLN A 28 27.93 -28.34 18.81
N GLY A 29 27.12 -29.39 18.81
CA GLY A 29 27.26 -30.52 19.73
C GLY A 29 26.44 -31.75 19.33
N SER A 30 27.14 -32.80 18.87
CA SER A 30 26.80 -34.24 18.91
C SER A 30 25.39 -34.76 18.50
N ARG A 31 25.38 -35.47 17.36
CA ARG A 31 24.61 -36.70 17.01
C ARG A 31 23.47 -37.14 17.94
N SER A 32 22.21 -37.14 17.45
CA SER A 32 21.37 -38.34 17.25
C SER A 32 19.93 -37.98 16.81
N ARG A 33 19.46 -38.75 15.81
CA ARG A 33 18.12 -39.05 15.28
C ARG A 33 16.87 -38.25 15.73
N ARG A 34 16.12 -37.88 14.69
CA ARG A 34 14.71 -37.47 14.59
C ARG A 34 14.38 -36.11 15.19
N HIS A 35 14.21 -35.11 14.33
CA HIS A 35 12.92 -34.44 14.09
C HIS A 35 12.99 -33.55 12.84
N SER A 36 11.84 -33.49 12.17
CA SER A 36 11.38 -32.58 11.12
C SER A 36 12.09 -31.22 11.02
N TYR A 37 12.97 -31.06 10.05
CA TYR A 37 13.40 -29.75 9.54
C TYR A 37 13.51 -29.80 8.02
N SER A 38 12.39 -29.91 7.31
CA SER A 38 12.30 -29.29 6.00
C SER A 38 11.75 -27.89 6.24
N CYS A 39 12.67 -26.93 6.32
CA CYS A 39 12.44 -25.49 6.30
C CYS A 39 11.14 -25.14 5.53
N PRO A 40 10.23 -24.30 6.06
CA PRO A 40 9.10 -23.83 5.29
C PRO A 40 9.67 -23.02 4.13
N ARG A 41 9.80 -23.69 2.97
CA ARG A 41 10.14 -23.08 1.70
C ARG A 41 9.15 -21.94 1.53
N ILE A 42 9.63 -20.70 1.64
CA ILE A 42 8.92 -19.52 1.16
C ILE A 42 8.54 -19.87 -0.27
N GLY A 43 7.24 -20.14 -0.46
CA GLY A 43 6.70 -20.69 -1.68
C GLY A 43 6.91 -19.70 -2.81
N LYS A 44 8.04 -19.81 -3.51
CA LYS A 44 8.16 -19.32 -4.87
C LYS A 44 7.21 -20.17 -5.70
N VAL A 45 5.99 -19.67 -5.90
CA VAL A 45 4.98 -20.30 -6.76
C VAL A 45 5.63 -20.49 -8.12
N LEU A 46 5.83 -21.74 -8.54
CA LEU A 46 6.32 -22.04 -9.87
C LEU A 46 5.27 -21.55 -10.88
N PRO A 47 5.67 -20.94 -12.01
CA PRO A 47 4.74 -20.37 -12.98
C PRO A 47 3.81 -21.41 -13.64
N ASN A 48 4.06 -22.71 -13.44
CA ASN A 48 3.27 -23.79 -14.02
C ASN A 48 2.26 -24.45 -13.04
N ASP A 49 2.31 -24.13 -11.75
CA ASP A 49 1.40 -24.70 -10.72
C ASP A 49 0.38 -23.67 -10.21
N ILE A 50 0.00 -22.71 -11.05
CA ILE A 50 -0.96 -21.67 -10.68
C ILE A 50 -2.38 -22.24 -10.85
N ASP A 51 -3.04 -22.53 -9.74
CA ASP A 51 -4.47 -22.86 -9.73
C ASP A 51 -5.26 -21.70 -10.35
N LEU A 52 -5.85 -21.94 -11.52
CA LEU A 52 -6.60 -20.94 -12.28
C LEU A 52 -7.92 -20.59 -11.59
N LEU A 53 -8.47 -21.50 -10.78
CA LEU A 53 -9.71 -21.27 -10.04
C LEU A 53 -9.45 -20.47 -8.77
N ASN A 54 -8.30 -20.68 -8.12
CA ASN A 54 -7.93 -20.00 -6.88
C ASN A 54 -6.53 -19.35 -6.96
N PRO A 55 -6.37 -18.31 -7.80
CA PRO A 55 -5.10 -17.58 -7.86
C PRO A 55 -4.83 -16.88 -6.51
N PRO A 56 -3.56 -16.81 -6.04
CA PRO A 56 -3.24 -16.07 -4.83
C PRO A 56 -3.56 -14.57 -5.00
N ALA A 57 -4.11 -13.96 -3.94
CA ALA A 57 -4.61 -12.58 -3.97
C ALA A 57 -3.58 -11.52 -4.45
N GLU A 58 -2.29 -11.78 -4.22
CA GLU A 58 -1.21 -10.91 -4.66
C GLU A 58 -1.06 -10.88 -6.20
N LEU A 59 -1.26 -12.02 -6.87
CA LEU A 59 -1.23 -12.08 -8.34
C LEU A 59 -2.48 -11.44 -8.95
N GLU A 60 -3.64 -11.59 -8.32
CA GLU A 60 -4.89 -11.01 -8.82
C GLU A 60 -4.92 -9.47 -8.75
N LYS A 61 -4.32 -8.89 -7.70
CA LYS A 61 -4.21 -7.42 -7.56
C LYS A 61 -3.36 -6.77 -8.65
N ARG A 62 -2.33 -7.47 -9.13
CA ARG A 62 -1.44 -7.01 -10.22
C ARG A 62 -2.08 -7.09 -11.59
N LYS A 63 -3.10 -7.95 -11.77
CA LYS A 63 -3.85 -8.04 -13.02
C LYS A 63 -4.66 -6.77 -13.27
N HIS A 64 -4.81 -6.43 -14.55
CA HIS A 64 -5.72 -5.37 -14.99
C HIS A 64 -7.16 -5.67 -14.57
N LYS A 65 -7.94 -4.65 -14.21
CA LYS A 65 -9.32 -4.76 -13.68
C LYS A 65 -10.27 -5.63 -14.51
N LEU A 66 -10.08 -5.69 -15.84
CA LEU A 66 -10.89 -6.52 -16.76
C LEU A 66 -10.39 -7.97 -16.92
N LYS A 67 -9.12 -8.24 -16.56
CA LYS A 67 -8.46 -9.55 -16.71
C LYS A 67 -8.38 -10.34 -15.40
N ARG A 68 -9.05 -9.87 -14.35
CA ARG A 68 -9.21 -10.60 -13.09
C ARG A 68 -10.18 -11.76 -13.28
N LEU A 69 -10.17 -12.72 -12.36
CA LEU A 69 -11.11 -13.85 -12.41
C LEU A 69 -12.55 -13.32 -12.34
N VAL A 70 -12.78 -12.38 -11.40
CA VAL A 70 -14.00 -11.59 -11.33
C VAL A 70 -13.64 -10.12 -11.52
N GLN A 71 -14.38 -9.45 -12.41
CA GLN A 71 -14.15 -8.04 -12.70
C GLN A 71 -14.57 -7.18 -11.50
N SER A 72 -13.67 -6.32 -11.05
CA SER A 72 -13.92 -5.39 -9.95
C SER A 72 -13.27 -4.03 -10.24
N PRO A 73 -13.93 -2.91 -9.86
CA PRO A 73 -13.35 -1.59 -10.03
C PRO A 73 -12.12 -1.39 -9.14
N ASN A 74 -11.18 -0.56 -9.59
CA ASN A 74 -10.03 -0.12 -8.77
C ASN A 74 -10.30 1.20 -8.02
N SER A 75 -11.44 1.82 -8.30
CA SER A 75 -11.87 3.06 -7.66
C SER A 75 -12.61 2.79 -6.36
N PHE A 76 -12.63 3.77 -5.47
CA PHE A 76 -13.28 3.69 -4.17
C PHE A 76 -13.80 5.06 -3.77
N PHE A 77 -14.78 5.07 -2.87
CA PHE A 77 -15.24 6.28 -2.20
C PHE A 77 -14.41 6.50 -0.94
N MET A 78 -14.05 7.74 -0.67
CA MET A 78 -13.31 8.12 0.53
C MET A 78 -13.98 9.28 1.24
N ASP A 79 -13.92 9.25 2.55
CA ASP A 79 -14.37 10.32 3.42
C ASP A 79 -13.21 11.28 3.62
N VAL A 80 -13.30 12.49 3.06
CA VAL A 80 -12.29 13.54 3.20
C VAL A 80 -12.75 14.52 4.26
N LYS A 81 -11.88 14.78 5.25
CA LYS A 81 -12.11 15.80 6.28
C LYS A 81 -11.46 17.11 5.85
N CYS A 82 -12.26 18.18 5.86
CA CYS A 82 -11.78 19.54 5.65
C CYS A 82 -11.08 20.07 6.91
N GLN A 83 -9.96 20.77 6.76
CA GLN A 83 -9.20 21.35 7.88
C GLN A 83 -9.92 22.52 8.58
N GLY A 84 -10.71 23.31 7.86
CA GLY A 84 -11.38 24.49 8.44
C GLY A 84 -12.74 24.22 9.09
N CYS A 85 -13.49 23.24 8.59
CA CYS A 85 -14.89 23.03 8.99
C CYS A 85 -15.13 21.69 9.71
N PHE A 86 -14.13 20.80 9.78
CA PHE A 86 -14.24 19.41 10.27
C PHE A 86 -15.35 18.55 9.64
N ASN A 87 -16.06 19.08 8.65
CA ASN A 87 -17.12 18.39 7.94
C ASN A 87 -16.52 17.30 7.05
N ILE A 88 -17.20 16.16 7.00
CA ILE A 88 -16.78 14.97 6.26
C ILE A 88 -17.51 14.96 4.94
N THR A 89 -16.78 15.06 3.83
CA THR A 89 -17.35 14.97 2.49
C THR A 89 -16.92 13.67 1.84
N THR A 90 -17.87 12.92 1.29
CA THR A 90 -17.59 11.71 0.50
C THR A 90 -17.12 12.12 -0.90
N VAL A 91 -15.90 11.74 -1.25
CA VAL A 91 -15.26 12.06 -2.54
C VAL A 91 -14.89 10.76 -3.26
N PHE A 92 -15.04 10.76 -4.59
CA PHE A 92 -14.63 9.64 -5.42
C PHE A 92 -13.12 9.70 -5.73
N SER A 93 -12.44 8.55 -5.73
CA SER A 93 -10.98 8.52 -5.89
C SER A 93 -10.45 8.99 -7.24
N HIS A 94 -11.25 8.91 -8.31
CA HIS A 94 -10.91 9.40 -9.66
C HIS A 94 -11.91 10.49 -10.09
N SER A 95 -12.21 11.42 -9.19
CA SER A 95 -13.13 12.54 -9.47
C SER A 95 -12.65 13.37 -10.67
N GLN A 96 -13.54 13.64 -11.64
CA GLN A 96 -13.26 14.48 -12.80
C GLN A 96 -13.52 15.96 -12.54
N THR A 97 -14.36 16.28 -11.57
CA THR A 97 -14.70 17.64 -11.19
C THR A 97 -13.92 18.07 -9.96
N VAL A 98 -13.66 19.37 -9.84
CA VAL A 98 -13.14 19.95 -8.60
C VAL A 98 -14.21 19.79 -7.51
N VAL A 99 -13.86 19.17 -6.39
CA VAL A 99 -14.79 18.98 -5.28
C VAL A 99 -14.50 20.02 -4.20
N VAL A 100 -15.57 20.72 -3.81
CA VAL A 100 -15.51 21.83 -2.86
C VAL A 100 -16.31 21.45 -1.61
N CYS A 101 -15.81 21.81 -0.43
CA CYS A 101 -16.54 21.64 0.82
C CYS A 101 -17.76 22.58 0.86
N GLY A 102 -18.96 22.05 1.14
CA GLY A 102 -20.19 22.86 1.13
C GLY A 102 -20.24 23.98 2.17
N ASN A 103 -19.44 23.91 3.24
CA ASN A 103 -19.47 24.88 4.35
C ASN A 103 -18.31 25.90 4.31
N CYS A 104 -17.12 25.46 3.94
CA CYS A 104 -15.91 26.29 3.91
C CYS A 104 -15.58 26.83 2.51
N GLN A 105 -16.26 26.36 1.46
CA GLN A 105 -15.94 26.63 0.05
C GLN A 105 -14.47 26.34 -0.35
N LEU A 106 -13.76 25.58 0.49
CA LEU A 106 -12.40 25.15 0.24
C LEU A 106 -12.39 23.99 -0.76
N VAL A 107 -11.47 24.06 -1.72
CA VAL A 107 -11.21 22.97 -2.66
C VAL A 107 -10.60 21.78 -1.91
N LEU A 108 -11.27 20.63 -1.93
CA LEU A 108 -10.81 19.40 -1.29
C LEU A 108 -9.91 18.57 -2.21
N CYS A 109 -10.26 18.50 -3.49
CA CYS A 109 -9.44 17.81 -4.49
C CYS A 109 -9.53 18.46 -5.87
N GLN A 110 -8.41 18.37 -6.60
CA GLN A 110 -8.29 18.75 -8.00
C GLN A 110 -8.29 17.51 -8.89
N PRO A 111 -9.00 17.54 -10.04
CA PRO A 111 -9.02 16.43 -10.97
C PRO A 111 -7.66 16.27 -11.65
N THR A 112 -7.28 15.02 -11.90
CA THR A 112 -6.07 14.65 -12.67
C THR A 112 -6.44 13.55 -13.67
N GLY A 113 -5.51 13.15 -14.53
CA GLY A 113 -5.72 12.00 -15.43
C GLY A 113 -5.88 10.64 -14.73
N GLY A 114 -5.66 10.57 -13.41
CA GLY A 114 -5.75 9.35 -12.62
C GLY A 114 -6.50 9.58 -11.32
N ARG A 115 -5.83 9.35 -10.19
CA ARG A 115 -6.42 9.61 -8.87
C ARG A 115 -6.43 11.11 -8.60
N ALA A 116 -7.54 11.61 -8.07
CA ALA A 116 -7.68 13.02 -7.75
C ALA A 116 -6.61 13.47 -6.75
N ARG A 117 -6.06 14.68 -6.94
CA ARG A 117 -5.05 15.26 -6.05
C ARG A 117 -5.76 15.95 -4.90
N LEU A 118 -5.58 15.47 -3.68
CA LEU A 118 -6.11 16.12 -2.48
C LEU A 118 -5.31 17.39 -2.18
N THR A 119 -5.98 18.41 -1.67
CA THR A 119 -5.34 19.62 -1.15
C THR A 119 -4.53 19.31 0.09
N GLU A 120 -3.40 20.00 0.25
CA GLU A 120 -2.54 19.85 1.43
C GLU A 120 -3.33 20.05 2.72
N GLY A 121 -3.06 19.19 3.70
CA GLY A 121 -3.79 19.18 4.97
C GLY A 121 -5.09 18.36 4.94
N CYS A 122 -5.71 18.00 3.83
CA CYS A 122 -6.93 17.18 3.89
C CYS A 122 -6.63 15.73 4.31
N SER A 123 -7.29 15.26 5.39
CA SER A 123 -7.18 13.85 5.82
C SER A 123 -8.27 13.01 5.16
N PHE A 124 -7.98 11.76 4.79
CA PHE A 124 -8.95 10.88 4.16
C PHE A 124 -9.02 9.50 4.81
N ARG A 125 -10.21 8.91 4.81
CA ARG A 125 -10.46 7.51 5.19
C ARG A 125 -11.15 6.80 4.03
N LYS A 126 -10.72 5.58 3.69
CA LYS A 126 -11.45 4.78 2.70
C LYS A 126 -12.76 4.30 3.29
N LYS A 127 -13.86 4.51 2.58
CA LYS A 127 -15.15 3.93 2.94
C LYS A 127 -15.11 2.46 2.51
N GLY A 128 -15.37 1.56 3.46
CA GLY A 128 -15.61 0.15 3.13
C GLY A 128 -16.94 0.04 2.40
N ASP A 129 -17.00 -0.83 1.40
CA ASP A 129 -18.24 -1.22 0.73
C ASP A 129 -19.12 -2.02 1.69
#